data_AF-A0AAW7DIZ5-F1
#
_entry.id   AF-A0AAW7DIZ5-F1
#
_cell.length_a   1.000
_cell.length_b   1.000
_cell.length_c   1.000
_cell.angle_alpha   90.00
_cell.angle_beta   90.00
_cell.angle_gamma   90.00
#
_symmetry.space_group_name_H-M   'P 1'
#
loop_
_entity.id
_entity.type
_entity.pdbx_description
1 polymer ?
#
loop_
_entity_poly.entity_id
_entity_poly.type
_entity_poly.pdbx_seq_one_letter_code
_entity_poly.pdbx_strand_id
1 'polypeptide(L)'
;MRLFLILSFFILTSCGTAYKIADIQEQQKDEREFLNPYFSSIDKEYSYRFKITFMKKEMKGNFVVKKLGYNSHRVVMTSDFGNTLFDLSVTDYDYTLNYAMPDLNKKVVVKTLAEDLQAIFKNDFQVDERIKTTNQTILKSKEVSLIFAKKESNYFNELVHLKNNKIKTINQFSTDLTDFPEQISIKHNHFNLSITLTKVNIQLEEE
;
A
#
# COMPACT_ATOMS: atom_id res chain seq x y z
N MET A 1 33.39 -14.85 43.12
CA MET A 1 32.11 -15.59 43.14
C MET A 1 31.02 -14.60 43.50
N ARG A 2 29.96 -14.31 42.74
CA ARG A 2 29.39 -14.85 41.51
C ARG A 2 28.72 -13.69 40.79
N LEU A 3 29.02 -13.58 39.49
CA LEU A 3 28.32 -12.77 38.51
C LEU A 3 26.90 -13.33 38.36
N PHE A 4 25.85 -12.62 38.81
CA PHE A 4 24.47 -13.00 38.48
C PHE A 4 23.96 -12.06 37.39
N LEU A 5 24.02 -12.58 36.17
CA LEU A 5 23.41 -12.06 34.95
C LEU A 5 21.91 -11.82 35.17
N ILE A 6 21.50 -10.55 35.16
CA ILE A 6 20.11 -10.16 34.96
C ILE A 6 19.82 -10.38 33.47
N LEU A 7 19.45 -11.60 33.12
CA LEU A 7 18.94 -11.95 31.79
C LEU A 7 17.50 -11.41 31.70
N SER A 8 17.37 -10.14 31.35
CA SER A 8 16.09 -9.53 31.04
C SER A 8 15.58 -10.11 29.71
N PHE A 9 14.84 -11.22 29.82
CA PHE A 9 14.11 -11.83 28.72
C PHE A 9 12.88 -10.96 28.43
N PHE A 10 13.10 -9.83 27.74
CA PHE A 10 12.03 -9.01 27.17
C PHE A 10 11.42 -9.80 26.00
N ILE A 11 10.48 -10.68 26.32
CA ILE A 11 9.59 -11.27 25.30
C ILE A 11 8.66 -10.15 24.85
N LEU A 12 9.06 -9.44 23.80
CA LEU A 12 8.16 -8.58 23.04
C LEU A 12 7.18 -9.50 22.29
N THR A 13 6.12 -9.93 22.95
CA THR A 13 4.97 -10.54 22.28
C THR A 13 4.28 -9.44 21.46
N SER A 14 4.75 -9.28 20.22
CA SER A 14 4.05 -8.50 19.20
C SER A 14 2.69 -9.17 18.95
N CYS A 15 1.67 -8.70 19.67
CA CYS A 15 0.27 -9.07 19.47
C CYS A 15 -0.21 -8.38 18.19
N GLY A 16 0.24 -8.88 17.04
CA GLY A 16 -0.39 -8.55 15.77
C GLY A 16 -1.77 -9.19 15.74
N THR A 17 -2.78 -8.41 15.41
CA THR A 17 -4.15 -8.89 15.23
C THR A 17 -4.16 -9.97 14.14
N ALA A 18 -4.65 -11.15 14.49
CA ALA A 18 -4.90 -12.19 13.50
C ALA A 18 -5.99 -11.71 12.54
N TYR A 19 -5.74 -11.77 11.24
CA TYR A 19 -6.71 -11.36 10.24
C TYR A 19 -7.88 -12.35 10.20
N LYS A 20 -9.08 -11.87 10.52
CA LYS A 20 -10.32 -12.66 10.52
C LYS A 20 -11.38 -11.94 9.70
N ILE A 21 -12.06 -12.70 8.85
CA ILE A 21 -13.21 -12.24 8.06
C ILE A 21 -14.47 -12.63 8.83
N ALA A 22 -15.33 -11.66 9.11
CA ALA A 22 -16.62 -11.89 9.77
C ALA A 22 -17.72 -12.13 8.73
N ASP A 23 -18.83 -12.75 9.17
CA ASP A 23 -20.08 -12.85 8.39
C ASP A 23 -19.91 -13.52 7.01
N ILE A 24 -19.26 -14.68 7.00
CA ILE A 24 -19.05 -15.50 5.80
C ILE A 24 -20.38 -16.17 5.41
N GLN A 25 -20.87 -15.86 4.21
CA GLN A 25 -22.08 -16.44 3.62
C GLN A 25 -21.73 -17.57 2.65
N GLU A 26 -20.67 -17.39 1.86
CA GLU A 26 -20.18 -18.37 0.89
C GLU A 26 -18.65 -18.31 0.88
N GLN A 27 -18.00 -19.47 0.83
CA GLN A 27 -16.55 -19.58 0.68
C GLN A 27 -16.26 -20.72 -0.29
N GLN A 28 -15.49 -20.42 -1.33
CA GLN A 28 -15.11 -21.39 -2.35
C GLN A 28 -13.65 -21.19 -2.76
N LYS A 29 -13.06 -22.26 -3.27
CA LYS A 29 -11.76 -22.23 -3.90
C LYS A 29 -11.85 -21.40 -5.19
N ASP A 30 -10.92 -20.48 -5.40
CA ASP A 30 -10.85 -19.59 -6.57
C ASP A 30 -9.36 -19.39 -6.91
N GLU A 31 -8.74 -20.42 -7.49
CA GLU A 31 -7.33 -20.40 -7.92
C GLU A 31 -7.21 -19.63 -9.24
N ARG A 32 -6.80 -18.37 -9.14
CA ARG A 32 -6.58 -17.52 -10.31
C ARG A 32 -5.64 -16.37 -10.02
N GLU A 33 -5.13 -15.80 -11.10
CA GLU A 33 -4.45 -14.52 -11.09
C GLU A 33 -5.45 -13.38 -11.23
N PHE A 34 -5.35 -12.37 -10.37
CA PHE A 34 -6.16 -11.16 -10.43
C PHE A 34 -5.26 -9.97 -10.79
N LEU A 35 -5.47 -9.39 -11.97
CA LEU A 35 -4.74 -8.21 -12.42
C LEU A 35 -5.12 -6.97 -11.59
N ASN A 36 -4.13 -6.23 -11.13
CA ASN A 36 -4.35 -4.96 -10.45
C ASN A 36 -4.90 -3.92 -11.43
N PRO A 37 -6.11 -3.39 -11.19
CA PRO A 37 -6.73 -2.44 -12.12
C PRO A 37 -6.13 -1.02 -11.99
N TYR A 38 -5.45 -0.73 -10.88
CA TYR A 38 -4.90 0.59 -10.59
C TYR A 38 -3.50 0.77 -11.18
N PHE A 39 -3.16 2.00 -11.57
CA PHE A 39 -1.83 2.34 -12.09
C PHE A 39 -1.39 1.46 -13.28
N SER A 40 -2.35 1.05 -14.11
CA SER A 40 -2.17 0.02 -15.13
C SER A 40 -1.73 0.59 -16.49
N SER A 41 -1.96 1.88 -16.75
CA SER A 41 -1.65 2.54 -18.03
C SER A 41 -0.18 2.98 -18.12
N ILE A 42 0.51 2.56 -19.19
CA ILE A 42 1.94 2.88 -19.43
C ILE A 42 2.18 4.35 -19.84
N ASP A 43 1.23 4.92 -20.58
CA ASP A 43 1.34 6.28 -21.15
C ASP A 43 0.74 7.36 -20.23
N LYS A 44 0.34 6.99 -19.01
CA LYS A 44 -0.30 7.88 -18.05
C LYS A 44 0.62 8.16 -16.86
N GLU A 45 0.62 9.43 -16.47
CA GLU A 45 1.18 9.87 -15.20
C GLU A 45 0.04 10.09 -14.20
N TYR A 46 0.22 9.61 -12.97
CA TYR A 46 -0.77 9.75 -11.91
C TYR A 46 -0.20 10.66 -10.82
N SER A 47 -0.86 11.80 -10.65
CA SER A 47 -0.40 12.87 -9.76
C SER A 47 -1.34 13.02 -8.56
N TYR A 48 -0.72 13.02 -7.38
CA TYR A 48 -1.37 13.08 -6.07
C TYR A 48 -0.72 14.14 -5.19
N ARG A 49 -1.49 14.66 -4.24
CA ARG A 49 -0.99 15.27 -3.01
C ARG A 49 -0.79 14.16 -1.99
N PHE A 50 0.41 14.00 -1.45
CA PHE A 50 0.64 13.07 -0.36
C PHE A 50 0.57 13.75 1.00
N LYS A 51 0.19 12.97 2.00
CA LYS A 51 0.34 13.28 3.42
C LYS A 51 0.86 12.03 4.13
N ILE A 52 2.07 12.10 4.66
CA ILE A 52 2.62 11.07 5.55
C ILE A 52 2.47 11.58 6.99
N THR A 53 1.84 10.79 7.85
CA THR A 53 1.77 11.04 9.28
C THR A 53 2.51 9.94 10.01
N PHE A 54 3.56 10.30 10.75
CA PHE A 54 4.28 9.38 11.63
C PHE A 54 4.25 9.92 13.06
N MET A 55 3.64 9.18 13.98
CA MET A 55 3.38 9.60 15.35
C MET A 55 2.55 10.90 15.40
N LYS A 56 3.19 12.06 15.61
CA LYS A 56 2.56 13.39 15.62
C LYS A 56 3.17 14.33 14.57
N LYS A 57 4.09 13.82 13.74
CA LYS A 57 4.75 14.59 12.70
C LYS A 57 4.06 14.31 11.38
N GLU A 58 3.87 15.37 10.61
CA GLU A 58 3.31 15.29 9.27
C GLU A 58 4.31 15.80 8.24
N MET A 59 4.32 15.16 7.08
CA MET A 59 5.01 15.61 5.89
C MET A 59 4.02 15.58 4.74
N LYS A 60 4.02 16.62 3.91
CA LYS A 60 3.10 16.78 2.78
C LYS A 60 3.88 17.20 1.55
N GLY A 61 3.30 16.96 0.38
CA GLY A 61 3.94 17.29 -0.87
C GLY A 61 3.23 16.71 -2.08
N ASN A 62 3.95 16.67 -3.19
CA ASN A 62 3.47 16.06 -4.43
C ASN A 62 4.00 14.63 -4.55
N PHE A 63 3.18 13.74 -5.09
CA PHE A 63 3.48 12.36 -5.38
C PHE A 63 3.11 12.11 -6.83
N VAL A 64 4.08 11.70 -7.62
CA VAL A 64 3.90 11.39 -9.04
C VAL A 64 4.34 9.96 -9.27
N VAL A 65 3.50 9.17 -9.93
CA VAL A 65 3.84 7.81 -10.34
C VAL A 65 3.60 7.61 -11.83
N LYS A 66 4.52 6.89 -12.47
CA LYS A 66 4.41 6.44 -13.86
C LYS A 66 4.79 4.97 -13.96
N LYS A 67 4.00 4.19 -14.70
CA LYS A 67 4.35 2.81 -15.06
C LYS A 67 5.48 2.85 -16.10
N LEU A 68 6.53 2.06 -15.88
CA LEU A 68 7.71 1.98 -16.76
C LEU A 68 7.74 0.72 -17.63
N GLY A 69 7.03 -0.33 -17.20
CA GLY A 69 6.96 -1.61 -17.89
C GLY A 69 5.90 -2.49 -17.27
N TYR A 70 5.91 -3.80 -17.55
CA TYR A 70 4.88 -4.75 -17.09
C TYR A 70 4.63 -4.66 -15.57
N ASN A 71 5.69 -4.74 -14.78
CA ASN A 71 5.63 -4.75 -13.33
C ASN A 71 6.56 -3.72 -12.67
N SER A 72 6.79 -2.59 -13.35
CA SER A 72 7.69 -1.56 -12.85
C SER A 72 7.02 -0.19 -12.87
N HIS A 73 7.25 0.58 -11.81
CA HIS A 73 6.79 1.96 -11.67
C HIS A 73 7.92 2.83 -11.16
N ARG A 74 7.97 4.09 -11.58
CA ARG A 74 8.80 5.13 -10.95
C ARG A 74 7.91 6.07 -10.17
N VAL A 75 8.34 6.36 -8.95
CA VAL A 75 7.68 7.26 -8.03
C VAL A 75 8.62 8.39 -7.68
N VAL A 76 8.12 9.61 -7.80
CA VAL A 76 8.80 10.81 -7.34
C VAL A 76 7.92 11.49 -6.30
N MET A 77 8.51 11.80 -5.15
CA MET A 77 7.87 12.57 -4.09
C MET A 77 8.65 13.87 -3.89
N THR A 78 7.96 15.01 -3.92
CA THR A 78 8.57 16.33 -3.70
C THR A 78 7.86 17.07 -2.57
N SER A 79 8.55 17.97 -1.88
CA SER A 79 7.88 18.93 -1.00
C SER A 79 7.09 19.95 -1.82
N ASP A 80 6.29 20.76 -1.12
CA ASP A 80 5.56 21.90 -1.73
C ASP A 80 6.48 22.97 -2.31
N PHE A 81 7.74 22.99 -1.88
CA PHE A 81 8.77 23.90 -2.39
C PHE A 81 9.59 23.30 -3.54
N GLY A 82 9.18 22.16 -4.09
CA GLY A 82 9.83 21.52 -5.24
C GLY A 82 11.08 20.70 -4.91
N ASN A 83 11.50 20.62 -3.65
CA ASN A 83 12.63 19.77 -3.26
C ASN A 83 12.23 18.30 -3.42
N THR A 84 13.05 17.52 -4.12
CA THR A 84 12.84 16.07 -4.18
C THR A 84 13.07 15.46 -2.79
N LEU A 85 12.14 14.63 -2.33
CA LEU A 85 12.21 13.90 -1.07
C LEU A 85 12.61 12.45 -1.33
N PHE A 86 11.98 11.81 -2.32
CA PHE A 86 12.27 10.46 -2.78
C PHE A 86 12.13 10.36 -4.30
N ASP A 87 12.99 9.58 -4.92
CA ASP A 87 12.86 9.06 -6.28
C ASP A 87 13.18 7.56 -6.23
N LEU A 88 12.17 6.76 -6.52
CA LEU A 88 12.20 5.30 -6.40
C LEU A 88 11.70 4.67 -7.68
N SER A 89 12.42 3.65 -8.16
CA SER A 89 11.87 2.70 -9.12
C SER A 89 11.52 1.43 -8.37
N VAL A 90 10.26 1.00 -8.44
CA VAL A 90 9.77 -0.21 -7.76
C VAL A 90 9.35 -1.25 -8.78
N THR A 91 9.54 -2.51 -8.42
CA THR A 91 9.01 -3.70 -9.09
C THR A 91 8.24 -4.53 -8.08
N ASP A 92 7.55 -5.61 -8.50
CA ASP A 92 6.82 -6.48 -7.56
C ASP A 92 7.67 -7.02 -6.40
N TYR A 93 8.99 -7.17 -6.60
CA TYR A 93 9.87 -7.86 -5.65
C TYR A 93 11.09 -7.04 -5.19
N ASP A 94 11.48 -6.01 -5.93
CA ASP A 94 12.65 -5.19 -5.62
C ASP A 94 12.44 -3.70 -5.88
N TYR A 95 13.34 -2.85 -5.39
CA TYR A 95 13.33 -1.42 -5.63
C TYR A 95 14.74 -0.85 -5.84
N THR A 96 14.85 0.16 -6.68
CA THR A 96 16.04 1.00 -6.85
C THR A 96 15.78 2.37 -6.22
N LEU A 97 16.67 2.80 -5.33
CA LEU A 97 16.69 4.15 -4.79
C LEU A 97 17.51 5.05 -5.73
N ASN A 98 16.82 5.87 -6.54
CA ASN A 98 17.48 6.84 -7.41
C ASN A 98 17.94 8.06 -6.60
N TYR A 99 17.11 8.52 -5.66
CA TYR A 99 17.43 9.61 -4.77
C TYR A 99 16.59 9.56 -3.48
N ALA A 100 17.19 9.92 -2.35
CA ALA A 100 16.48 10.31 -1.15
C ALA A 100 17.17 11.52 -0.53
N MET A 101 16.38 12.48 -0.04
CA MET A 101 16.91 13.60 0.73
C MET A 101 17.71 13.06 1.93
N PRO A 102 18.87 13.65 2.30
CA PRO A 102 19.77 13.08 3.29
C PRO A 102 19.12 12.66 4.63
N ASP A 103 18.19 13.48 5.13
CA ASP A 103 17.48 13.20 6.39
C ASP A 103 16.50 12.02 6.29
N LEU A 104 16.00 11.76 5.09
CA LEU A 104 15.08 10.67 4.77
C LEU A 104 15.80 9.40 4.28
N ASN A 105 17.08 9.51 3.92
CA ASN A 105 17.91 8.40 3.43
C ASN A 105 18.36 7.48 4.58
N LYS A 106 17.39 6.91 5.29
CA LYS A 106 17.57 5.85 6.28
C LYS A 106 17.01 4.57 5.68
N LYS A 107 17.79 3.48 5.73
CA LYS A 107 17.42 2.18 5.16
C LYS A 107 16.00 1.74 5.54
N VAL A 108 15.61 1.91 6.80
CA VAL A 108 14.27 1.54 7.28
C VAL A 108 13.17 2.40 6.65
N VAL A 109 13.40 3.71 6.49
CA VAL A 109 12.41 4.63 5.89
C VAL A 109 12.20 4.30 4.42
N VAL A 110 13.29 4.21 3.66
CA VAL A 110 13.27 3.87 2.23
C VAL A 110 12.62 2.51 2.01
N LYS A 111 13.00 1.50 2.80
CA LYS A 111 12.45 0.15 2.68
C LYS A 111 10.96 0.09 3.00
N THR A 112 10.51 0.75 4.06
CA THR A 112 9.08 0.79 4.41
C THR A 112 8.28 1.44 3.28
N LEU A 113 8.73 2.60 2.78
CA LEU A 113 8.06 3.27 1.67
C LEU A 113 8.05 2.41 0.41
N ALA A 114 9.17 1.80 0.04
CA ALA A 114 9.23 0.91 -1.12
C ALA A 114 8.27 -0.28 -0.97
N GLU A 115 8.27 -0.97 0.18
CA GLU A 115 7.37 -2.10 0.43
C GLU A 115 5.88 -1.71 0.39
N ASP A 116 5.53 -0.50 0.83
CA ASP A 116 4.17 0.03 0.75
C ASP A 116 3.77 0.28 -0.70
N LEU A 117 4.66 0.89 -1.49
CA LEU A 117 4.46 1.17 -2.91
C LEU A 117 4.37 -0.13 -3.72
N GLN A 118 5.22 -1.11 -3.45
CA GLN A 118 5.16 -2.43 -4.07
C GLN A 118 3.81 -3.11 -3.83
N ALA A 119 3.27 -3.01 -2.62
CA ALA A 119 1.98 -3.63 -2.30
C ALA A 119 0.82 -3.01 -3.10
N ILE A 120 0.83 -1.71 -3.37
CA ILE A 120 -0.25 -1.03 -4.12
C ILE A 120 -0.05 -1.08 -5.65
N PHE A 121 1.19 -1.23 -6.13
CA PHE A 121 1.52 -1.26 -7.56
C PHE A 121 1.74 -2.66 -8.13
N LYS A 122 1.73 -3.69 -7.27
CA LYS A 122 1.90 -5.08 -7.70
C LYS A 122 1.02 -5.36 -8.91
N ASN A 123 1.60 -5.89 -9.97
CA ASN A 123 0.89 -6.03 -11.24
C ASN A 123 -0.31 -6.99 -11.13
N ASP A 124 -0.12 -8.09 -10.41
CA ASP A 124 -1.12 -9.11 -10.22
C ASP A 124 -1.06 -9.73 -8.81
N PHE A 125 -2.17 -10.33 -8.42
CA PHE A 125 -2.34 -11.01 -7.15
C PHE A 125 -2.77 -12.44 -7.42
N GLN A 126 -2.00 -13.38 -6.87
CA GLN A 126 -2.44 -14.77 -6.79
C GLN A 126 -3.52 -14.88 -5.72
N VAL A 127 -4.65 -15.47 -6.08
CA VAL A 127 -5.83 -15.69 -5.25
C VAL A 127 -6.06 -17.20 -5.13
N ASP A 128 -6.39 -17.64 -3.91
CA ASP A 128 -6.66 -19.03 -3.58
C ASP A 128 -8.16 -19.27 -3.30
N GLU A 129 -8.84 -18.25 -2.77
CA GLU A 129 -10.20 -18.33 -2.25
C GLU A 129 -11.04 -17.10 -2.63
N ARG A 130 -12.33 -17.34 -2.89
CA ARG A 130 -13.36 -16.29 -2.94
C ARG A 130 -14.32 -16.48 -1.77
N ILE A 131 -14.53 -15.39 -1.04
CA ILE A 131 -15.44 -15.32 0.10
C ILE A 131 -16.48 -14.24 -0.16
N LYS A 132 -17.77 -14.56 0.02
CA LYS A 132 -18.85 -13.58 0.01
C LYS A 132 -19.35 -13.35 1.43
N THR A 133 -19.55 -12.09 1.79
CA THR A 133 -20.21 -11.67 3.03
C THR A 133 -21.52 -10.96 2.69
N THR A 134 -22.24 -10.47 3.70
CA THR A 134 -23.50 -9.72 3.45
C THR A 134 -23.30 -8.51 2.52
N ASN A 135 -22.14 -7.86 2.59
CA ASN A 135 -21.89 -6.57 1.93
C ASN A 135 -20.66 -6.54 1.00
N GLN A 136 -19.87 -7.60 0.95
CA GLN A 136 -18.58 -7.59 0.26
C GLN A 136 -18.30 -8.92 -0.44
N THR A 137 -17.50 -8.86 -1.49
CA THR A 137 -16.76 -10.02 -2.02
C THR A 137 -15.29 -9.84 -1.67
N ILE A 138 -14.63 -10.92 -1.26
CA ILE A 138 -13.22 -10.92 -0.88
C ILE A 138 -12.51 -11.98 -1.72
N LEU A 139 -11.45 -11.57 -2.42
CA LEU A 139 -10.49 -12.47 -3.04
C LEU A 139 -9.27 -12.57 -2.14
N LYS A 140 -8.92 -13.78 -1.70
CA LYS A 140 -7.95 -13.98 -0.64
C LYS A 140 -6.86 -14.98 -1.05
N SER A 141 -5.65 -14.70 -0.59
CA SER A 141 -4.55 -15.66 -0.48
C SER A 141 -3.87 -15.55 0.87
N LYS A 142 -2.73 -16.23 1.05
CA LYS A 142 -1.91 -16.13 2.27
C LYS A 142 -1.30 -14.75 2.51
N GLU A 143 -1.07 -13.99 1.44
CA GLU A 143 -0.36 -12.71 1.49
C GLU A 143 -1.28 -11.50 1.33
N VAL A 144 -2.44 -11.66 0.69
CA VAL A 144 -3.32 -10.55 0.39
C VAL A 144 -4.79 -10.90 0.54
N SER A 145 -5.60 -9.90 0.89
CA SER A 145 -7.05 -9.96 0.72
C SER A 145 -7.52 -8.70 0.01
N LEU A 146 -8.11 -8.88 -1.18
CA LEU A 146 -8.70 -7.84 -2.00
C LEU A 146 -10.21 -7.80 -1.71
N ILE A 147 -10.71 -6.67 -1.23
CA ILE A 147 -12.08 -6.51 -0.77
C ILE A 147 -12.83 -5.60 -1.73
N PHE A 148 -13.96 -6.10 -2.24
CA PHE A 148 -14.83 -5.44 -3.19
C PHE A 148 -16.17 -5.12 -2.53
N ALA A 149 -16.81 -4.03 -2.96
CA ALA A 149 -18.22 -3.81 -2.68
C ALA A 149 -19.09 -4.97 -3.21
N LYS A 150 -20.28 -5.16 -2.61
CA LYS A 150 -21.23 -6.24 -2.93
C LYS A 150 -21.51 -6.43 -4.42
N LYS A 151 -21.60 -5.33 -5.17
CA LYS A 151 -21.70 -5.38 -6.63
C LYS A 151 -20.28 -5.54 -7.15
N GLU A 152 -19.89 -6.78 -7.46
CA GLU A 152 -18.56 -7.09 -7.98
C GLU A 152 -18.20 -6.11 -9.11
N SER A 153 -17.06 -5.46 -8.96
CA SER A 153 -16.42 -4.63 -9.98
C SER A 153 -14.99 -5.13 -10.13
N ASN A 154 -14.30 -4.72 -11.19
CA ASN A 154 -12.88 -5.03 -11.34
C ASN A 154 -11.98 -4.22 -10.39
N TYR A 155 -12.56 -3.31 -9.59
CA TYR A 155 -11.87 -2.41 -8.68
C TYR A 155 -12.15 -2.80 -7.22
N PHE A 156 -11.11 -3.23 -6.52
CA PHE A 156 -11.18 -3.48 -5.07
C PHE A 156 -11.12 -2.17 -4.29
N ASN A 157 -11.92 -2.05 -3.23
CA ASN A 157 -11.94 -0.89 -2.35
C ASN A 157 -10.87 -0.97 -1.26
N GLU A 158 -10.42 -2.18 -0.91
CA GLU A 158 -9.40 -2.37 0.11
C GLU A 158 -8.47 -3.53 -0.26
N LEU A 159 -7.19 -3.36 0.02
CA LEU A 159 -6.15 -4.38 -0.05
C LEU A 159 -5.54 -4.53 1.34
N VAL A 160 -5.75 -5.69 1.94
CA VAL A 160 -5.12 -6.06 3.22
C VAL A 160 -3.88 -6.87 2.92
N HIS A 161 -2.70 -6.31 3.22
CA HIS A 161 -1.43 -6.99 3.05
C HIS A 161 -1.07 -7.73 4.34
N LEU A 162 -0.83 -9.02 4.24
CA LEU A 162 -0.52 -9.92 5.34
C LEU A 162 0.96 -10.33 5.31
N LYS A 163 1.57 -10.44 6.50
CA LYS A 163 2.87 -11.08 6.68
C LYS A 163 2.79 -12.03 7.85
N ASN A 164 3.09 -13.31 7.62
CA ASN A 164 2.98 -14.36 8.64
C ASN A 164 1.60 -14.38 9.31
N ASN A 165 0.54 -14.26 8.51
CA ASN A 165 -0.86 -14.21 8.95
C ASN A 165 -1.23 -13.02 9.88
N LYS A 166 -0.37 -12.00 9.96
CA LYS A 166 -0.64 -10.73 10.65
C LYS A 166 -0.83 -9.61 9.64
N ILE A 167 -1.77 -8.72 9.91
CA ILE A 167 -2.00 -7.52 9.09
C ILE A 167 -0.74 -6.65 9.13
N LYS A 168 -0.14 -6.41 7.97
CA LYS A 168 0.97 -5.47 7.80
C LYS A 168 0.42 -4.08 7.54
N THR A 169 -0.33 -3.95 6.44
CA THR A 169 -1.02 -2.72 6.05
C THR A 169 -2.45 -3.00 5.63
N ILE A 170 -3.29 -1.98 5.82
CA ILE A 170 -4.62 -1.89 5.21
C ILE A 170 -4.56 -0.70 4.25
N ASN A 171 -4.77 -0.98 2.96
CA ASN A 171 -4.70 0.00 1.89
C ASN A 171 -6.10 0.22 1.35
N GLN A 172 -6.67 1.41 1.53
CA GLN A 172 -8.03 1.73 1.11
C GLN A 172 -8.01 2.62 -0.13
N PHE A 173 -8.87 2.31 -1.10
CA PHE A 173 -8.95 2.94 -2.40
C PHE A 173 -10.35 3.54 -2.58
N SER A 174 -10.42 4.86 -2.66
CA SER A 174 -11.62 5.57 -3.10
C SER A 174 -11.64 5.53 -4.62
N THR A 175 -12.41 4.59 -5.17
CA THR A 175 -12.47 4.31 -6.62
C THR A 175 -13.68 4.96 -7.27
N ASP A 176 -13.46 5.54 -8.45
CA ASP A 176 -14.44 6.01 -9.42
C ASP A 176 -14.58 5.01 -10.60
N LEU A 177 -14.17 3.75 -10.38
CA LEU A 177 -14.05 2.70 -11.39
C LEU A 177 -13.07 3.03 -12.52
N THR A 178 -12.00 3.78 -12.19
CA THR A 178 -10.88 4.03 -13.09
C THR A 178 -9.57 3.49 -12.52
N ASP A 179 -8.55 3.41 -13.37
CA ASP A 179 -7.17 3.08 -12.97
C ASP A 179 -6.50 4.17 -12.11
N PHE A 180 -7.18 5.30 -11.86
CA PHE A 180 -6.68 6.49 -11.18
C PHE A 180 -7.58 6.86 -9.99
N PRO A 181 -7.45 6.15 -8.86
CA PRO A 181 -8.32 6.33 -7.70
C PRO A 181 -8.21 7.74 -7.12
N GLU A 182 -9.33 8.27 -6.64
CA GLU A 182 -9.47 9.61 -6.06
C GLU A 182 -8.63 9.78 -4.78
N GLN A 183 -8.56 8.71 -3.99
CA GLN A 183 -7.75 8.70 -2.78
C GLN A 183 -7.24 7.29 -2.49
N ILE A 184 -6.01 7.20 -1.99
CA ILE A 184 -5.44 5.98 -1.42
C ILE A 184 -4.99 6.27 0.00
N SER A 185 -5.37 5.42 0.94
CA SER A 185 -4.94 5.49 2.33
C SER A 185 -4.22 4.20 2.71
N ILE A 186 -2.94 4.29 3.06
CA ILE A 186 -2.08 3.19 3.50
C ILE A 186 -1.93 3.33 5.01
N LYS A 187 -2.41 2.36 5.77
CA LYS A 187 -2.31 2.35 7.23
C LYS A 187 -1.52 1.15 7.72
N HIS A 188 -0.45 1.41 8.46
CA HIS A 188 0.33 0.36 9.12
C HIS A 188 -0.37 -0.11 10.40
N ASN A 189 -0.41 -1.43 10.60
CA ASN A 189 -1.05 -2.01 11.79
C ASN A 189 -0.14 -2.03 13.02
N HIS A 190 1.18 -2.13 12.83
CA HIS A 190 2.14 -2.35 13.93
C HIS A 190 2.75 -1.07 14.50
N PHE A 191 2.63 0.06 13.80
CA PHE A 191 3.17 1.34 14.23
C PHE A 191 2.36 2.49 13.63
N ASN A 192 2.40 3.66 14.27
CA ASN A 192 1.60 4.82 13.89
C ASN A 192 2.22 5.54 12.68
N LEU A 193 2.11 4.91 11.51
CA LEU A 193 2.42 5.46 10.20
C LEU A 193 1.18 5.34 9.30
N SER A 194 0.80 6.44 8.68
CA SER A 194 -0.18 6.45 7.60
C SER A 194 0.30 7.31 6.44
N ILE A 195 -0.02 6.88 5.22
CA ILE A 195 0.22 7.63 4.00
C ILE A 195 -1.14 7.82 3.31
N THR A 196 -1.50 9.06 3.04
CA THR A 196 -2.68 9.39 2.23
C THR A 196 -2.22 10.02 0.94
N LEU A 197 -2.72 9.52 -0.19
CA LEU A 197 -2.55 10.09 -1.53
C LEU A 197 -3.90 10.60 -1.98
N THR A 198 -4.04 11.90 -2.23
CA THR A 198 -5.28 12.51 -2.74
C THR A 198 -5.04 13.01 -4.16
N LYS A 199 -5.84 12.56 -5.11
CA LYS A 199 -5.71 12.90 -6.53
C LYS A 199 -5.71 14.41 -6.71
N VAL A 200 -4.81 14.90 -7.57
CA VAL A 200 -4.81 16.32 -7.93
C VAL A 200 -5.94 16.54 -8.92
N ASN A 201 -6.94 17.34 -8.54
CA ASN A 201 -7.93 17.84 -9.48
C ASN A 201 -7.25 18.94 -10.31
N ILE A 202 -6.86 18.60 -11.53
CA ILE A 202 -6.48 19.61 -12.52
C ILE A 202 -7.81 20.23 -13.01
N GLN A 203 -8.35 21.17 -12.26
CA GLN A 203 -9.16 22.19 -12.90
C GLN A 203 -8.16 23.00 -13.73
N LEU A 204 -8.22 22.84 -15.05
CA LEU A 204 -7.60 23.78 -15.96
C LEU A 204 -8.25 25.12 -15.64
N GLU A 205 -7.52 25.99 -14.94
CA GLU A 205 -7.81 27.42 -14.99
C GLU A 205 -7.51 27.82 -16.44
N GLU A 206 -8.55 27.79 -17.28
CA GLU A 206 -8.56 28.48 -18.55
C GLU A 206 -8.52 29.99 -18.23
N GLU A 207 -7.34 30.60 -18.38
CA GLU A 207 -7.19 32.05 -18.54
C GLU A 207 -7.67 32.50 -19.93
#